data_AF-U6DP37-F1
#
_entry.id   AF-U6DP37-F1
#
_cell.length_a   1.000
_cell.length_b   1.000
_cell.length_c   1.000
_cell.angle_alpha   90.00
_cell.angle_beta   90.00
_cell.angle_gamma   90.00
#
_symmetry.space_group_name_H-M   'P 1'
#
loop_
_entity.id
_entity.type
_entity.pdbx_description
1 polymer ?
#
loop_
_entity_poly.entity_id
_entity_poly.type
_entity_poly.pdbx_seq_one_letter_code
_entity_poly.pdbx_strand_id
1 'polypeptide(L)'
;LRAQDEANYTCRFATFPEGSRSARTWLHVLAQPENKAEAEEVPLSPLGPEPVPVARCVSSEGRPPAQVSWSHLDGKTNESLVPGQQPGTYTVTSFLIAIPSSQTDGKPVTCRVEHESFKEPVLLSVTLNVPYPPEVSISGFDDNWYLGRREVALSCDVRS
;
A
#
# COMPACT_ATOMS: atom_id res chain seq x y z
N LEU A 1 -25.95 13.56 -7.89
CA LEU A 1 -26.00 13.49 -6.41
C LEU A 1 -24.87 14.34 -5.88
N ARG A 2 -25.14 15.18 -4.88
CA ARG A 2 -24.16 16.00 -4.18
C ARG A 2 -23.91 15.40 -2.81
N ALA A 3 -22.73 15.67 -2.25
CA ALA A 3 -22.39 15.33 -0.85
C ALA A 3 -23.44 15.74 0.19
N GLN A 4 -24.19 16.79 -0.11
CA GLN A 4 -25.21 17.40 0.75
C GLN A 4 -26.55 16.66 0.69
N ASP A 5 -26.75 15.81 -0.32
CA ASP A 5 -27.98 15.03 -0.50
C ASP A 5 -28.01 13.81 0.45
N GLU A 6 -26.93 13.54 1.19
CA GLU A 6 -26.89 12.43 2.14
C GLU A 6 -27.75 12.74 3.37
N ALA A 7 -28.90 12.08 3.47
CA ALA A 7 -29.88 12.31 4.51
C ALA A 7 -30.89 11.15 4.64
N ASN A 8 -31.69 11.21 5.71
CA ASN A 8 -32.89 10.40 5.90
C ASN A 8 -34.08 11.02 5.17
N TYR A 9 -34.53 10.39 4.09
CA TYR A 9 -35.72 10.81 3.35
C TYR A 9 -36.96 10.07 3.84
N THR A 10 -38.07 10.79 3.97
CA THR A 10 -39.37 10.21 4.32
C THR A 10 -40.31 10.31 3.14
N CYS A 11 -40.77 9.17 2.64
CA CYS A 11 -41.83 9.11 1.65
C CYS A 11 -43.18 9.07 2.38
N ARG A 12 -44.12 9.96 2.02
CA ARG A 12 -45.46 10.02 2.60
C ARG A 12 -46.51 9.87 1.51
N PHE A 13 -47.45 8.95 1.71
CA PHE A 13 -48.60 8.72 0.85
C PHE A 13 -49.87 9.02 1.62
N ALA A 14 -50.70 9.92 1.10
CA ALA A 14 -52.04 10.16 1.62
C ALA A 14 -53.04 9.35 0.80
N THR A 15 -53.71 8.38 1.41
CA THR A 15 -54.71 7.53 0.76
C THR A 15 -56.06 7.71 1.44
N PHE A 16 -57.14 7.82 0.66
CA PHE A 16 -58.50 7.87 1.19
C PHE A 16 -59.24 6.57 0.82
N PRO A 17 -59.98 5.93 1.75
CA PRO A 17 -60.21 6.28 3.15
C PRO A 17 -59.14 5.79 4.14
N GLU A 18 -58.12 5.07 3.66
CA GLU A 18 -57.10 4.33 4.44
C GLU A 18 -56.17 5.19 5.34
N GLY A 19 -56.18 6.50 5.21
CA GLY A 19 -55.30 7.42 5.94
C GLY A 19 -53.92 7.58 5.29
N SER A 20 -53.00 8.24 6.00
CA SER A 20 -51.64 8.48 5.49
C SER A 20 -50.66 7.38 5.91
N ARG A 21 -49.89 6.85 4.97
CA ARG A 21 -48.76 5.94 5.22
C ARG A 21 -47.44 6.67 5.00
N SER A 22 -46.40 6.27 5.73
CA SER A 22 -45.07 6.83 5.54
C SER A 22 -43.97 5.79 5.69
N ALA A 23 -42.92 5.89 4.87
CA ALA A 23 -41.72 5.06 4.94
C ALA A 23 -40.48 5.95 4.96
N ARG A 24 -39.39 5.47 5.55
CA ARG A 24 -38.11 6.18 5.62
C ARG A 24 -37.01 5.40 4.90
N THR A 25 -36.10 6.10 4.26
CA THR A 25 -34.90 5.53 3.63
C THR A 25 -33.70 6.44 3.91
N TRP A 26 -32.54 5.84 4.13
CA TRP A 26 -31.28 6.59 4.22
C TRP A 26 -30.62 6.63 2.84
N LEU A 27 -30.26 7.83 2.37
CA LEU A 27 -29.52 8.01 1.12
C LEU A 27 -28.04 8.19 1.44
N HIS A 28 -27.20 7.20 1.13
CA HIS A 28 -25.73 7.33 1.18
C HIS A 28 -25.21 7.85 -0.15
N VAL A 29 -24.31 8.83 -0.12
CA VAL A 29 -23.65 9.36 -1.31
C VAL A 29 -22.21 8.88 -1.32
N LEU A 30 -21.90 8.03 -2.30
CA LEU A 30 -20.58 7.44 -2.47
C LEU A 30 -19.84 8.09 -3.62
N ALA A 31 -18.51 8.18 -3.48
CA ALA A 31 -17.61 8.53 -4.57
C ALA A 31 -16.56 7.43 -4.68
N GLN A 32 -16.52 6.76 -5.83
CA GLN A 32 -15.54 5.72 -6.08
C GLN A 32 -14.15 6.36 -6.25
N PRO A 33 -13.14 5.97 -5.45
CA PRO A 33 -11.81 6.53 -5.57
C PRO A 33 -11.08 6.04 -6.82
N GLU A 34 -10.09 6.83 -7.24
CA GLU A 34 -9.06 6.41 -8.20
C GLU A 34 -7.80 5.96 -7.47
N ASN A 35 -7.31 4.76 -7.79
CA ASN A 35 -6.22 4.13 -7.05
C ASN A 35 -4.97 4.03 -7.93
N LYS A 36 -3.81 4.40 -7.38
CA LYS A 36 -2.49 4.28 -8.03
C LYS A 36 -1.45 3.79 -7.04
N ALA A 37 -0.54 2.93 -7.48
CA ALA A 37 0.57 2.45 -6.66
C ALA A 37 1.86 2.46 -7.48
N GLU A 38 2.93 2.97 -6.89
CA GLU A 38 4.22 3.20 -7.55
C GLU A 38 5.37 2.88 -6.58
N ALA A 39 6.52 2.48 -7.12
CA ALA A 39 7.74 2.34 -6.35
C ALA A 39 8.31 3.73 -6.04
N GLU A 40 8.88 3.90 -4.86
CA GLU A 40 9.57 5.14 -4.48
C GLU A 40 11.04 5.07 -4.88
N GLU A 41 11.59 6.21 -5.31
CA GLU A 41 13.02 6.34 -5.53
C GLU A 41 13.73 6.42 -4.18
N VAL A 42 14.44 5.35 -3.81
CA VAL A 42 15.17 5.29 -2.55
C VAL A 42 16.59 5.83 -2.74
N PRO A 43 16.99 6.89 -2.01
CA PRO A 43 18.36 7.37 -2.06
C PRO A 43 19.30 6.38 -1.36
N LEU A 44 20.49 6.20 -1.95
CA LEU A 44 21.58 5.44 -1.33
C LEU A 44 22.06 6.17 -0.07
N SER A 45 21.74 5.63 1.11
CA SER A 45 22.25 6.17 2.38
C SER A 45 23.62 5.57 2.71
N PRO A 46 24.67 6.38 2.90
CA PRO A 46 25.98 5.91 3.34
C PRO A 46 26.03 5.54 4.83
N LEU A 47 24.99 5.86 5.61
CA LEU A 47 24.96 5.74 7.07
C LEU A 47 24.43 4.38 7.57
N GLY A 48 24.01 3.50 6.66
CA GLY A 48 23.51 2.17 6.98
C GLY A 48 22.03 1.97 6.63
N PRO A 49 21.48 0.80 6.97
CA PRO A 49 20.15 0.38 6.55
C PRO A 49 19.07 1.02 7.45
N GLU A 50 18.73 2.27 7.20
CA GLU A 50 17.61 2.95 7.85
C GLU A 50 16.26 2.60 7.18
N PRO A 51 15.14 2.57 7.92
CA PRO A 51 13.82 2.38 7.34
C PRO A 51 13.44 3.59 6.47
N VAL A 52 13.18 3.34 5.18
CA VAL A 52 12.84 4.37 4.18
C VAL A 52 11.57 3.98 3.44
N PRO A 53 10.80 4.95 2.90
CA PRO A 53 9.66 4.66 2.04
C PRO A 53 10.15 4.02 0.73
N VAL A 54 9.67 2.81 0.42
CA VAL A 54 10.04 2.03 -0.78
C VAL A 54 8.92 1.95 -1.81
N ALA A 55 7.68 2.19 -1.41
CA ALA A 55 6.52 2.25 -2.30
C ALA A 55 5.46 3.20 -1.75
N ARG A 56 4.63 3.72 -2.65
CA ARG A 56 3.54 4.65 -2.35
C ARG A 56 2.26 4.20 -3.05
N CYS A 57 1.17 4.17 -2.30
CA CYS A 57 -0.16 3.88 -2.80
C CYS A 57 -1.11 5.03 -2.45
N VAL A 58 -1.80 5.55 -3.46
CA VAL A 58 -2.70 6.70 -3.38
C VAL A 58 -4.08 6.27 -3.82
N SER A 59 -5.08 6.48 -2.97
CA SER A 59 -6.51 6.34 -3.27
C SER A 59 -7.16 7.72 -3.21
N SER A 60 -7.40 8.35 -4.34
CA SER A 60 -7.88 9.74 -4.45
C SER A 60 -9.38 9.86 -4.64
N GLU A 61 -9.98 10.93 -4.09
CA GLU A 61 -11.39 11.31 -4.27
C GLU A 61 -12.41 10.25 -3.80
N GLY A 62 -12.07 9.44 -2.79
CA GLY A 62 -12.97 8.45 -2.19
C GLY A 62 -13.96 9.05 -1.21
N ARG A 63 -15.22 8.63 -1.28
CA ARG A 63 -16.23 8.88 -0.25
C ARG A 63 -16.99 7.60 0.04
N PRO A 64 -16.91 7.06 1.27
CA PRO A 64 -16.02 7.46 2.38
C PRO A 64 -14.51 7.25 2.07
N PRO A 65 -13.59 7.60 2.97
CA PRO A 65 -12.18 7.25 2.80
C PRO A 65 -11.98 5.75 2.60
N ALA A 66 -11.19 5.36 1.60
CA ALA A 66 -10.84 3.97 1.37
C ALA A 66 -9.89 3.42 2.44
N GLN A 67 -9.92 2.12 2.66
CA GLN A 67 -8.96 1.41 3.51
C GLN A 67 -7.82 0.90 2.63
N VAL A 68 -6.58 1.25 2.95
CA VAL A 68 -5.38 0.85 2.20
C VAL A 68 -4.57 -0.12 3.06
N SER A 69 -4.06 -1.19 2.47
CA SER A 69 -3.22 -2.17 3.14
C SER A 69 -2.16 -2.73 2.20
N TRP A 70 -1.07 -3.25 2.72
CA TRP A 70 0.03 -3.83 1.93
C TRP A 70 0.19 -5.32 2.20
N SER A 71 0.55 -6.09 1.18
CA SER A 71 0.80 -7.54 1.29
C SER A 71 2.21 -7.86 1.79
N HIS A 72 2.32 -8.82 2.72
CA HIS A 72 3.51 -9.64 3.00
C HIS A 72 4.87 -8.93 3.12
N LEU A 73 4.95 -7.83 3.86
CA LEU A 73 6.19 -7.35 4.45
C LEU A 73 5.90 -6.96 5.90
N ASP A 74 6.77 -7.32 6.83
CA ASP A 74 6.82 -6.77 8.20
C ASP A 74 7.20 -5.26 8.21
N GLY A 75 7.03 -4.60 7.06
CA GLY A 75 7.28 -3.19 6.86
C GLY A 75 6.25 -2.36 7.60
N LYS A 76 6.73 -1.28 8.20
CA LYS A 76 5.84 -0.29 8.82
C LYS A 76 5.13 0.47 7.70
N THR A 77 3.87 0.81 7.89
CA THR A 77 3.15 1.68 6.97
C THR A 77 3.05 3.07 7.59
N ASN A 78 3.07 4.10 6.74
CA ASN A 78 2.75 5.46 7.14
C ASN A 78 1.61 5.97 6.28
N GLU A 79 0.50 6.34 6.91
CA GLU A 79 -0.72 6.72 6.22
C GLU A 79 -1.07 8.17 6.51
N SER A 80 -1.47 8.88 5.46
CA SER A 80 -2.02 10.22 5.57
C SER A 80 -3.39 10.28 4.89
N LEU A 81 -4.30 11.01 5.52
CA LEU A 81 -5.65 11.27 5.05
C LEU A 81 -5.78 12.78 4.85
N VAL A 82 -6.08 13.19 3.63
CA VAL A 82 -6.31 14.61 3.29
C VAL A 82 -7.67 14.78 2.61
N PRO A 83 -8.34 15.92 2.78
CA PRO A 83 -9.54 16.25 2.00
C PRO A 83 -9.25 16.23 0.50
N GLY A 84 -10.17 15.67 -0.29
CA GLY A 84 -10.11 15.69 -1.75
C GLY A 84 -10.46 17.06 -2.34
N GLN A 85 -10.40 17.15 -3.66
CA GLN A 85 -10.81 18.33 -4.43
C GLN A 85 -12.32 18.55 -4.36
N GLN A 86 -13.10 17.47 -4.33
CA GLN A 86 -14.56 17.56 -4.21
C GLN A 86 -15.01 17.66 -2.74
N PRO A 87 -16.07 18.43 -2.44
CA PRO A 87 -16.56 18.54 -1.07
C PRO A 87 -16.99 17.18 -0.51
N GLY A 88 -16.34 16.75 0.57
CA GLY A 88 -16.66 15.51 1.27
C GLY A 88 -16.10 14.24 0.62
N THR A 89 -15.18 14.36 -0.33
CA THR A 89 -14.27 13.28 -0.74
C THR A 89 -12.96 13.37 0.03
N TYR A 90 -12.21 12.28 0.03
CA TYR A 90 -10.94 12.16 0.75
C TYR A 90 -9.91 11.43 -0.10
N THR A 91 -8.66 11.79 0.08
CA THR A 91 -7.51 11.14 -0.54
C THR A 91 -6.65 10.51 0.55
N VAL A 92 -6.45 9.21 0.43
CA VAL A 92 -5.61 8.41 1.34
C VAL A 92 -4.29 8.13 0.64
N THR A 93 -3.17 8.43 1.29
CA THR A 93 -1.83 8.11 0.80
C THR A 93 -1.11 7.23 1.83
N SER A 94 -0.74 6.02 1.43
CA SER A 94 -0.02 5.04 2.26
C SER A 94 1.37 4.80 1.68
N PHE A 95 2.39 4.97 2.53
CA PHE A 95 3.78 4.65 2.23
C PHE A 95 4.16 3.34 2.90
N LEU A 96 4.80 2.46 2.14
CA LEU A 96 5.41 1.25 2.66
C LEU A 96 6.85 1.56 3.06
N ILE A 97 7.16 1.42 4.35
CA ILE A 97 8.49 1.67 4.90
C ILE A 97 9.18 0.33 5.12
N ALA A 98 10.33 0.16 4.48
CA ALA A 98 11.16 -1.02 4.60
C ALA A 98 12.64 -0.65 4.74
N ILE A 99 13.42 -1.60 5.23
CA ILE A 99 14.87 -1.46 5.31
C ILE A 99 15.47 -1.96 3.99
N PRO A 100 16.24 -1.14 3.26
CA PRO A 100 16.90 -1.54 2.02
C PRO A 100 17.81 -2.75 2.23
N SER A 101 17.56 -3.84 1.51
CA SER A 101 18.33 -5.07 1.57
C SER A 101 18.18 -5.90 0.30
N SER A 102 19.06 -6.90 0.12
CA SER A 102 18.97 -7.85 -0.99
C SER A 102 17.68 -8.69 -0.98
N GLN A 103 16.97 -8.71 0.16
CA GLN A 103 15.71 -9.43 0.32
C GLN A 103 14.50 -8.60 -0.08
N THR A 104 14.60 -7.26 -0.01
CA THR A 104 13.52 -6.34 -0.39
C THR A 104 13.58 -5.93 -1.85
N ASP A 105 14.79 -5.89 -2.42
CA ASP A 105 14.96 -5.53 -3.83
C ASP A 105 14.36 -6.59 -4.77
N GLY A 106 13.74 -6.13 -5.86
CA GLY A 106 13.09 -6.98 -6.85
C GLY A 106 11.84 -7.73 -6.34
N LYS A 107 11.42 -7.53 -5.09
CA LYS A 107 10.21 -8.17 -4.55
C LYS A 107 8.94 -7.47 -5.05
N PRO A 108 7.92 -8.22 -5.46
CA PRO A 108 6.60 -7.67 -5.73
C PRO A 108 5.87 -7.40 -4.40
N VAL A 109 5.37 -6.18 -4.25
CA VAL A 109 4.49 -5.77 -3.15
C VAL A 109 3.14 -5.40 -3.72
N THR A 110 2.06 -5.74 -3.03
CA THR A 110 0.69 -5.45 -3.49
C THR A 110 0.01 -4.51 -2.52
N CYS A 111 -0.41 -3.35 -3.03
CA CYS A 111 -1.34 -2.47 -2.33
C CYS A 111 -2.77 -2.98 -2.55
N ARG A 112 -3.48 -3.25 -1.46
CA ARG A 112 -4.90 -3.63 -1.43
C ARG A 112 -5.72 -2.44 -0.96
N VAL A 113 -6.62 -1.97 -1.82
CA VAL A 113 -7.53 -0.86 -1.54
C VAL A 113 -8.97 -1.38 -1.44
N GLU A 114 -9.59 -1.17 -0.30
CA GLU A 114 -10.98 -1.53 -0.03
C GLU A 114 -11.85 -0.29 0.09
N HIS A 115 -12.97 -0.30 -0.65
CA HIS A 115 -13.96 0.77 -0.61
C HIS A 115 -15.32 0.20 -1.01
N GLU A 116 -16.40 0.67 -0.37
CA GLU A 116 -17.75 0.12 -0.53
C GLU A 116 -18.37 0.32 -1.92
N SER A 117 -17.78 1.20 -2.75
CA SER A 117 -18.17 1.32 -4.16
C SER A 117 -17.65 0.16 -5.03
N PHE A 118 -16.60 -0.54 -4.60
CA PHE A 118 -16.05 -1.68 -5.34
C PHE A 118 -16.73 -2.97 -4.90
N LYS A 119 -16.98 -3.88 -5.86
CA LYS A 119 -17.49 -5.23 -5.55
C LYS A 119 -16.45 -6.09 -4.83
N GLU A 120 -15.19 -5.89 -5.17
CA GLU A 120 -14.03 -6.59 -4.64
C GLU A 120 -12.89 -5.60 -4.39
N PRO A 121 -11.96 -5.88 -3.47
CA PRO A 121 -10.78 -5.05 -3.24
C PRO A 121 -9.94 -4.86 -4.51
N VAL A 122 -9.46 -3.64 -4.73
CA VAL A 122 -8.54 -3.34 -5.82
C VAL A 122 -7.12 -3.72 -5.38
N LEU A 123 -6.45 -4.55 -6.18
CA LEU A 123 -5.09 -5.00 -5.92
C LEU A 123 -4.13 -4.38 -6.94
N LEU A 124 -3.15 -3.62 -6.46
CA LEU A 124 -2.13 -2.95 -7.27
C LEU A 124 -0.75 -3.48 -6.90
N SER A 125 -0.16 -4.30 -7.78
CA SER A 125 1.17 -4.86 -7.57
C SER A 125 2.26 -3.94 -8.13
N VAL A 126 3.30 -3.72 -7.34
CA VAL A 126 4.48 -2.89 -7.64
C VAL A 126 5.72 -3.73 -7.40
N THR A 127 6.67 -3.69 -8.33
CA THR A 127 7.99 -4.32 -8.11
C THR A 127 8.93 -3.29 -7.51
N LEU A 128 9.49 -3.61 -6.35
CA LEU A 128 10.45 -2.75 -5.67
C LEU A 128 11.77 -2.70 -6.42
N ASN A 129 12.34 -1.51 -6.57
CA ASN A 129 13.68 -1.27 -7.07
C ASN A 129 14.44 -0.47 -6.03
N VAL A 130 15.06 -1.17 -5.08
CA VAL A 130 15.59 -0.58 -3.86
C VAL A 130 17.10 -0.78 -3.88
N PRO A 131 17.92 0.24 -4.16
CA PRO A 131 19.36 0.10 -4.11
C PRO A 131 19.81 -0.12 -2.66
N TYR A 132 20.71 -1.09 -2.46
CA TYR A 132 21.28 -1.44 -1.16
C TYR A 132 22.82 -1.58 -1.25
N PRO A 133 23.55 -1.38 -0.15
CA PRO A 133 24.98 -1.66 -0.11
C PRO A 133 25.28 -3.13 -0.41
N PRO A 134 26.42 -3.46 -1.07
CA PRO A 134 26.72 -4.83 -1.43
C PRO A 134 26.85 -5.74 -0.20
N GLU A 135 26.16 -6.87 -0.22
CA GLU A 135 26.30 -7.92 0.79
C GLU A 135 27.45 -8.84 0.35
N VAL A 136 28.48 -8.99 1.20
CA VAL A 136 29.71 -9.74 0.88
C VAL A 136 29.82 -10.97 1.75
N SER A 137 30.10 -12.12 1.13
CA SER A 137 30.42 -13.37 1.83
C SER A 137 31.65 -14.04 1.21
N ILE A 138 32.43 -14.76 2.02
CA ILE A 138 33.61 -15.50 1.56
C ILE A 138 33.29 -16.98 1.61
N SER A 139 33.43 -17.67 0.48
CA SER A 139 33.26 -19.12 0.38
C SER A 139 34.56 -19.82 -0.05
N GLY A 140 34.60 -21.14 0.06
CA GLY A 140 35.77 -21.96 -0.30
C GLY A 140 36.62 -22.45 0.87
N PHE A 141 36.29 -22.08 2.11
CA PHE A 141 36.86 -22.70 3.30
C PHE A 141 36.08 -23.95 3.68
N ASP A 142 36.76 -25.09 3.80
CA ASP A 142 36.19 -26.41 4.09
C ASP A 142 36.63 -26.98 5.45
N ASP A 143 37.02 -26.11 6.39
CA ASP A 143 37.37 -26.43 7.79
C ASP A 143 38.51 -27.47 7.99
N ASN A 144 39.23 -27.86 6.94
CA ASN A 144 40.19 -28.97 6.97
C ASN A 144 41.60 -28.60 6.49
N TRP A 145 42.00 -27.33 6.60
CA TRP A 145 43.25 -26.86 6.00
C TRP A 145 44.49 -27.29 6.80
N TYR A 146 45.46 -27.92 6.11
CA TYR A 146 46.72 -28.41 6.70
C TYR A 146 47.95 -28.01 5.86
N LEU A 147 49.12 -28.05 6.51
CA LEU A 147 50.42 -27.73 5.90
C LEU A 147 50.73 -28.64 4.70
N GLY A 148 50.99 -28.03 3.54
CA GLY A 148 51.32 -28.74 2.30
C GLY A 148 50.16 -28.96 1.33
N ARG A 149 48.92 -28.58 1.71
CA ARG A 149 47.79 -28.57 0.79
C ARG A 149 48.01 -27.54 -0.34
N ARG A 150 47.68 -27.93 -1.57
CA ARG A 150 47.79 -27.10 -2.78
C ARG A 150 46.40 -26.93 -3.41
N GLU A 151 46.28 -25.99 -4.34
CA GLU A 151 45.04 -25.75 -5.11
C GLU A 151 43.84 -25.31 -4.25
N VAL A 152 44.11 -24.53 -3.20
CA VAL A 152 43.08 -23.93 -2.36
C VAL A 152 42.67 -22.59 -2.95
N ALA A 153 41.35 -22.34 -3.05
CA ALA A 153 40.80 -21.09 -3.56
C ALA A 153 39.71 -20.56 -2.62
N LEU A 154 39.67 -19.25 -2.42
CA LEU A 154 38.58 -18.55 -1.76
C LEU A 154 37.82 -17.74 -2.82
N SER A 155 36.50 -17.73 -2.76
CA SER A 155 35.64 -16.87 -3.58
C SER A 155 35.10 -15.74 -2.72
N CYS A 156 35.07 -14.53 -3.29
CA CYS A 156 34.37 -13.39 -2.71
C CYS A 156 33.03 -13.27 -3.43
N ASP A 157 31.97 -13.75 -2.79
CA ASP A 157 30.63 -13.72 -3.33
C ASP A 157 29.97 -12.41 -2.92
N VAL A 158 29.66 -11.57 -3.92
CA VAL A 158 29.09 -10.24 -3.73
C VAL A 158 27.70 -10.19 -4.34
N ARG A 159 26.72 -9.70 -3.58
CA ARG A 159 25.35 -9.44 -4.05
C ARG A 159 25.06 -7.94 -4.03
N SER A 160 24.70 -7.39 -5.18
CA SER A 160 24.36 -5.98 -5.41
C SER A 160 23.14 -5.84 -6.29
#